data_AF-A0A9D4T4T3-F1
#
_entry.id   AF-A0A9D4T4T3-F1
#
_cell.length_a   1.000
_cell.length_b   1.000
_cell.length_c   1.000
_cell.angle_alpha   90.00
_cell.angle_beta   90.00
_cell.angle_gamma   90.00
#
_symmetry.space_group_name_H-M   'P 1'
#
loop_
_entity.id
_entity.type
_entity.pdbx_description
1 polymer ?
#
loop_
_entity_poly.entity_id
_entity_poly.type
_entity_poly.pdbx_seq_one_letter_code
_entity_poly.pdbx_strand_id
1 'polypeptide(L)'
;MSELHKERLLQLIEKLKEPDKACSCKVKDMHSLYKAGLVNNNPVVCSLFFDKLVRIITMALQNTKISPFGPHHVVGYFKRTEFQQRGSVLAHVLIWLTEAPQEDLMDYVK
;
A
#
# COMPACT_ATOMS: atom_id res chain seq x y z
N MET A 1 -3.23 -5.79 4.78
CA MET A 1 -2.09 -6.09 3.88
C MET A 1 -2.12 -7.58 3.55
N SER A 2 -2.06 -7.97 2.28
CA SER A 2 -1.94 -9.40 1.92
C SER A 2 -0.65 -10.00 2.48
N GLU A 3 -0.65 -11.30 2.77
CA GLU A 3 0.48 -12.02 3.37
C GLU A 3 1.80 -11.84 2.58
N LEU A 4 1.73 -11.70 1.25
CA LEU A 4 2.90 -11.51 0.38
C LEU A 4 3.67 -10.20 0.64
N HIS A 5 2.97 -9.10 0.94
CA HIS A 5 3.60 -7.79 1.18
C HIS A 5 4.24 -7.72 2.56
N LYS A 6 3.73 -8.51 3.51
CA LYS A 6 4.24 -8.60 4.88
C LYS A 6 5.63 -9.24 4.90
N GLU A 7 5.89 -10.25 4.07
CA GLU A 7 7.22 -10.86 3.97
C GLU A 7 8.28 -9.88 3.45
N ARG A 8 7.96 -9.12 2.40
CA ARG A 8 8.87 -8.11 1.84
C ARG A 8 9.21 -6.99 2.82
N LEU A 9 8.24 -6.55 3.62
CA LEU A 9 8.46 -5.57 4.68
C LEU A 9 9.44 -6.09 5.72
N LEU A 10 9.25 -7.33 6.19
CA LEU A 10 10.12 -7.94 7.19
C LEU A 10 11.55 -8.14 6.65
N GLN A 11 11.69 -8.57 5.39
CA GLN A 11 12.99 -8.66 4.71
C GLN A 11 13.69 -7.29 4.63
N LEU A 12 12.94 -6.23 4.32
CA LEU A 12 13.47 -4.88 4.27
C LEU A 12 13.97 -4.42 5.65
N ILE A 13 13.19 -4.64 6.71
CA ILE A 13 13.58 -4.26 8.07
C ILE A 13 14.85 -5.02 8.50
N GLU A 14 14.93 -6.33 8.23
CA GLU A 14 16.12 -7.14 8.54
C GLU A 14 17.36 -6.65 7.77
N LYS A 15 17.20 -6.37 6.48
CA LYS A 15 18.30 -5.82 5.67
C LYS A 15 18.76 -4.45 6.15
N LEU A 16 17.86 -3.59 6.64
CA LEU A 16 18.23 -2.29 7.18
C LEU A 16 18.95 -2.39 8.54
N LYS A 17 18.67 -3.45 9.31
CA LYS A 17 19.32 -3.70 10.60
C LYS A 17 20.76 -4.19 10.43
N GLU A 18 21.00 -5.04 9.43
CA GLU A 18 22.33 -5.61 9.12
C GLU A 18 22.64 -5.46 7.61
N PRO A 19 23.02 -4.27 7.13
CA PRO A 19 23.14 -3.96 5.69
C PRO A 19 24.21 -4.78 4.97
N ASP A 20 25.26 -5.18 5.68
CA ASP A 20 26.42 -5.90 5.12
C ASP A 20 26.25 -7.43 5.15
N LYS A 21 25.18 -7.93 5.76
CA LYS A 21 24.92 -9.36 5.85
C LYS A 21 24.02 -9.79 4.71
N ALA A 22 24.45 -10.78 3.92
CA ALA A 22 23.60 -11.43 2.95
C ALA A 22 22.38 -12.02 3.69
N CYS A 23 21.20 -11.43 3.49
CA CYS A 23 19.96 -11.82 4.15
C CYS A 23 19.62 -13.29 3.82
N SER A 24 20.06 -14.22 4.66
CA SER A 24 19.88 -15.68 4.44
C SER A 24 18.65 -16.24 5.17
N CYS A 25 18.04 -15.48 6.06
CA CYS A 25 16.90 -15.94 6.84
C CYS A 25 15.61 -15.91 6.00
N LYS A 26 15.01 -17.08 5.78
CA LYS A 26 13.66 -17.18 5.20
C LYS A 26 12.69 -16.60 6.24
N VAL A 27 12.20 -15.39 5.99
CA VAL A 27 11.20 -14.71 6.84
C VAL A 27 10.01 -15.60 7.20
N LYS A 28 9.65 -16.57 6.33
CA LYS A 28 8.61 -17.56 6.61
C LYS A 28 8.83 -18.32 7.91
N ASP A 29 10.07 -18.70 8.19
CA ASP A 29 10.45 -19.57 9.31
C ASP A 29 10.62 -18.81 10.64
N MET A 30 10.53 -17.47 10.62
CA MET A 30 10.64 -16.66 11.84
C MET A 30 9.43 -16.84 12.76
N HIS A 31 9.69 -16.88 14.07
CA HIS A 31 8.66 -16.92 15.10
C HIS A 31 7.74 -15.70 15.03
N SER A 32 6.44 -15.89 15.27
CA SER A 32 5.40 -14.85 15.15
C SER A 32 5.67 -13.63 16.04
N LEU A 33 6.16 -13.85 17.28
CA LEU A 33 6.54 -12.77 18.20
C LEU A 33 7.72 -11.94 17.66
N TYR A 34 8.69 -12.58 17.02
CA TYR A 34 9.82 -11.86 16.42
C TYR A 34 9.35 -10.98 15.26
N LYS A 35 8.48 -11.52 14.39
CA LYS A 35 7.86 -10.76 13.29
C LYS A 35 7.07 -9.55 13.82
N ALA A 36 6.31 -9.71 14.89
CA ALA A 36 5.58 -8.63 15.54
C ALA A 36 6.54 -7.57 16.12
N GLY A 37 7.62 -8.01 16.78
CA GLY A 37 8.66 -7.12 17.29
C GLY A 37 9.33 -6.29 16.20
N LEU A 38 9.63 -6.88 15.03
CA LEU A 38 10.21 -6.15 13.90
C LEU A 38 9.31 -4.99 13.44
N VAL A 39 8.01 -5.23 13.30
CA VAL A 39 7.04 -4.20 12.89
C VAL A 39 6.89 -3.13 13.96
N ASN A 40 6.69 -3.54 15.23
CA ASN A 40 6.44 -2.62 16.34
C ASN A 40 7.63 -1.70 16.61
N ASN A 41 8.86 -2.19 16.41
CA ASN A 41 10.08 -1.43 16.66
C ASN A 41 10.51 -0.56 15.47
N ASN A 42 9.89 -0.70 14.29
CA ASN A 42 10.28 0.04 13.07
C ASN A 42 9.11 0.76 12.39
N PRO A 43 8.33 1.60 13.12
CA PRO A 43 7.10 2.20 12.60
C PRO A 43 7.34 3.14 11.39
N VAL A 44 8.49 3.81 11.34
CA VAL A 44 8.85 4.70 10.22
C VAL A 44 9.05 3.90 8.93
N VAL A 45 9.80 2.78 9.00
CA VAL A 45 10.04 1.91 7.84
C VAL A 45 8.72 1.30 7.35
N CYS A 46 7.87 0.84 8.27
CA CYS A 46 6.54 0.34 7.96
C CYS A 46 5.69 1.39 7.22
N SER A 47 5.72 2.64 7.71
CA SER A 47 4.97 3.75 7.10
C SER A 47 5.47 4.09 5.70
N LEU A 48 6.79 4.18 5.52
CA LEU A 48 7.41 4.45 4.21
C LEU A 48 7.17 3.32 3.21
N PHE A 49 7.25 2.07 3.66
CA PHE A 49 6.97 0.91 2.83
C PHE A 49 5.51 0.91 2.36
N PHE A 50 4.57 1.14 3.29
CA PHE A 50 3.16 1.24 2.98
C PHE A 50 2.87 2.39 2.00
N ASP A 51 3.44 3.58 2.25
CA ASP A 51 3.29 4.73 1.36
C ASP A 51 3.77 4.43 -0.06
N LYS A 52 4.94 3.78 -0.17
CA LYS A 52 5.51 3.36 -1.45
C LYS A 52 4.61 2.35 -2.18
N LEU A 53 4.02 1.39 -1.47
CA LEU A 53 3.05 0.45 -2.06
C LEU A 53 1.83 1.18 -2.61
N VAL A 54 1.23 2.07 -1.81
CA VAL A 54 0.06 2.86 -2.26
C VAL A 54 0.43 3.69 -3.48
N ARG A 55 1.60 4.34 -3.50
CA ARG A 55 2.06 5.12 -4.65
C ARG A 55 2.22 4.27 -5.92
N ILE A 56 2.81 3.08 -5.81
CA ILE A 56 2.96 2.17 -6.95
C ILE A 56 1.59 1.74 -7.48
N ILE A 57 0.65 1.41 -6.58
CA ILE A 57 -0.72 1.08 -6.97
C ILE A 57 -1.35 2.26 -7.72
N THR A 58 -1.30 3.47 -7.15
CA THR A 58 -1.83 4.67 -7.80
C THR A 58 -1.22 4.90 -9.18
N MET A 59 0.11 4.77 -9.32
CA MET A 59 0.78 4.89 -10.62
C MET A 59 0.30 3.84 -11.63
N ALA A 60 0.04 2.61 -11.19
CA ALA A 60 -0.52 1.57 -12.05
C ALA A 60 -1.96 1.91 -12.48
N LEU A 61 -2.79 2.43 -11.57
CA LEU A 61 -4.17 2.84 -11.86
C LEU A 61 -4.24 4.03 -12.83
N GLN A 62 -3.27 4.95 -12.77
CA GLN A 62 -3.15 6.10 -13.68
C GLN A 62 -2.56 5.74 -15.05
N ASN A 63 -1.94 4.56 -15.20
CA ASN A 63 -1.25 4.21 -16.42
C ASN A 63 -2.22 3.81 -17.54
N THR A 64 -2.18 4.51 -18.66
CA THR A 64 -3.10 4.28 -19.80
C THR A 64 -2.95 2.93 -20.49
N LYS A 65 -1.86 2.19 -20.28
CA LYS A 65 -1.59 0.89 -20.92
C LYS A 65 -1.87 -0.31 -20.03
N ILE A 66 -1.61 -0.19 -18.73
CA ILE A 66 -1.69 -1.32 -17.77
C ILE A 66 -2.77 -1.13 -16.70
N SER A 67 -3.48 0.00 -16.70
CA SER A 67 -4.52 0.24 -15.72
C SER A 67 -5.61 -0.83 -15.83
N PRO A 68 -6.06 -1.40 -14.69
CA PRO A 68 -7.16 -2.36 -14.69
C PRO A 68 -8.50 -1.74 -15.14
N PHE A 69 -8.60 -0.41 -15.20
CA PHE A 69 -9.77 0.30 -15.70
C PHE A 69 -9.79 0.47 -17.24
N GLY A 70 -8.79 -0.06 -17.94
CA GLY A 70 -8.72 0.00 -19.40
C GLY A 70 -8.72 1.44 -19.92
N PRO A 71 -9.63 1.81 -20.84
CA PRO A 71 -9.75 3.20 -21.34
C PRO A 71 -10.00 4.24 -20.24
N HIS A 72 -10.69 3.85 -19.17
CA HIS A 72 -11.11 4.70 -18.05
C HIS A 72 -10.03 4.84 -16.97
N HIS A 73 -8.81 5.21 -17.36
CA HIS A 73 -7.69 5.34 -16.42
C HIS A 73 -7.90 6.46 -15.39
N VAL A 74 -7.19 6.38 -14.26
CA VAL A 74 -7.29 7.38 -13.19
C VAL A 74 -6.61 8.68 -13.61
N VAL A 75 -7.33 9.80 -13.56
CA VAL A 75 -6.81 11.16 -13.84
C VAL A 75 -6.55 11.98 -12.59
N GLY A 76 -7.22 11.64 -11.50
CA GLY A 76 -7.09 12.34 -10.22
C GLY A 76 -7.34 11.39 -9.06
N TYR A 77 -6.80 11.72 -7.89
CA TYR A 77 -7.08 10.99 -6.67
C TYR A 77 -6.91 11.85 -5.43
N PHE A 78 -7.60 11.47 -4.38
CA PHE A 78 -7.42 11.98 -3.03
C PHE A 78 -7.09 10.79 -2.14
N LYS A 79 -6.03 10.92 -1.34
CA LYS A 79 -5.58 9.87 -0.44
C LYS A 79 -5.46 10.42 0.97
N ARG A 80 -6.06 9.70 1.92
CA ARG A 80 -5.86 9.90 3.35
C ARG A 80 -5.27 8.64 3.97
N THR A 81 -4.15 8.79 4.67
CA THR A 81 -3.54 7.71 5.45
C THR A 81 -3.95 7.87 6.92
N GLU A 82 -4.43 6.80 7.52
CA GLU A 82 -4.88 6.77 8.91
C GLU A 82 -4.15 5.67 9.68
N PHE A 83 -3.65 6.01 10.87
CA PHE A 83 -3.02 5.07 11.79
C PHE A 83 -4.04 4.65 12.84
N GLN A 84 -4.45 3.39 12.80
CA GLN A 84 -5.39 2.86 13.78
C GLN A 84 -4.70 2.61 15.12
N GLN A 85 -5.49 2.57 16.21
CA GLN A 85 -5.02 2.38 17.59
C GLN A 85 -4.17 1.13 17.86
N ARG A 86 -4.02 0.22 16.89
CA ARG A 86 -3.17 -0.99 16.98
C ARG A 86 -1.98 -0.97 16.02
N GLY A 87 -1.62 0.21 15.50
CA GLY A 87 -0.49 0.39 14.59
C GLY A 87 -0.74 -0.10 13.16
N SER A 88 -1.96 -0.54 12.82
CA SER A 88 -2.35 -0.81 11.44
C SER A 88 -2.51 0.51 10.68
N VAL A 89 -1.81 0.59 9.55
CA VAL A 89 -1.96 1.71 8.61
C VAL A 89 -3.05 1.37 7.61
N LEU A 90 -3.98 2.29 7.41
CA LEU A 90 -5.05 2.20 6.42
C LEU A 90 -4.98 3.39 5.46
N ALA A 91 -5.11 3.13 4.17
CA ALA A 91 -5.24 4.17 3.16
C ALA A 91 -6.68 4.20 2.65
N HIS A 92 -7.31 5.34 2.77
CA HIS A 92 -8.56 5.66 2.08
C HIS A 92 -8.20 6.41 0.80
N VAL A 93 -8.63 5.89 -0.35
CA VAL A 93 -8.31 6.46 -1.65
C VAL A 93 -9.60 6.68 -2.43
N LEU A 94 -9.86 7.92 -2.80
CA LEU A 94 -10.88 8.31 -3.76
C LEU A 94 -10.20 8.57 -5.11
N ILE A 95 -10.76 8.07 -6.20
CA ILE A 95 -10.19 8.16 -7.55
C ILE A 95 -11.21 8.75 -8.52
N TRP A 96 -10.70 9.50 -9.50
CA TRP A 96 -11.47 10.03 -10.63
C TRP A 96 -10.96 9.38 -11.90
N LEU A 97 -11.89 8.85 -12.71
CA LEU A 97 -11.59 8.16 -13.96
C LEU A 97 -11.78 9.12 -15.15
N THR A 98 -11.09 8.85 -16.25
CA THR A 98 -11.44 9.45 -17.55
C THR A 98 -12.86 9.05 -17.95
N GLU A 99 -13.57 9.98 -18.58
CA GLU A 99 -14.91 9.76 -19.12
C GLU A 99 -15.92 9.30 -18.06
N ALA A 100 -15.72 9.72 -16.80
CA ALA A 100 -16.74 9.54 -15.77
C ALA A 100 -18.05 10.24 -16.21
N PRO A 101 -19.23 9.61 -15.97
CA PRO A 101 -20.51 10.20 -16.32
C PRO A 101 -20.63 11.62 -15.76
N GLN A 102 -21.08 12.56 -16.60
CA GLN A 102 -21.31 13.96 -16.21
C GLN A 102 -22.77 14.23 -15.80
N GLU A 103 -23.57 13.20 -15.60
CA GLU A 103 -24.97 13.38 -15.21
C GLU A 103 -25.06 13.98 -13.80
N ASP A 104 -25.86 15.04 -13.67
CA ASP A 104 -26.30 15.52 -12.38
C ASP A 104 -27.13 14.41 -11.73
N LEU A 105 -26.54 13.71 -10.74
CA LEU A 105 -27.18 12.65 -9.96
C LEU A 105 -28.52 13.07 -9.31
N MET A 106 -28.84 14.36 -9.33
CA MET A 106 -30.11 14.94 -8.90
C MET A 106 -31.30 14.51 -9.77
N ASP A 107 -31.09 14.14 -11.04
CA ASP A 107 -32.19 13.78 -11.96
C ASP A 107 -32.74 12.37 -11.72
N TYR A 108 -32.06 11.54 -10.92
CA TYR A 108 -32.48 10.18 -10.56
C TYR A 108 -33.21 10.09 -9.21
N VAL A 109 -33.43 11.22 -8.52
CA VAL A 109 -34.13 11.28 -7.20
C VAL A 109 -35.56 11.83 -7.34
N LYS A 110 -36.20 11.67 -8.51
CA LYS A 110 -37.62 12.00 -8.72
C LYS A 110 -38.53 10.79 -8.68
#